data_AF-G5BZP8-F1
#
_entry.id   AF-G5BZP8-F1
#
_cell.length_a   1.000
_cell.length_b   1.000
_cell.length_c   1.000
_cell.angle_alpha   90.00
_cell.angle_beta   90.00
_cell.angle_gamma   90.00
#
_symmetry.space_group_name_H-M   'P 1'
#
loop_
_entity.id
_entity.type
_entity.pdbx_description
1 polymer ?
#
loop_
_entity_poly.entity_id
_entity_poly.type
_entity_poly.pdbx_seq_one_letter_code
_entity_poly.pdbx_strand_id
1 'polypeptide(L)'
;MPTCDQEPVRTPLASPPACSIATQVPDYATVIKQPMDLSSVISKIDLHKYLTVKDYLRDIDLICSNALEYNPDRDPGDRLIRHRACALRDTAYAIIKEELDEDFEKLCEEIQESRKKRGCSSSRYAPSYYHVMPKQNATCY
;
A
#
# COMPACT_ATOMS: atom_id res chain seq x y z
N MET A 1 -56.56 21.31 27.46
CA MET A 1 -55.18 21.45 27.95
C MET A 1 -54.33 20.49 27.13
N PRO A 2 -53.58 20.96 26.13
CA PRO A 2 -52.79 20.09 25.26
C PRO A 2 -51.54 19.64 26.00
N THR A 3 -51.29 18.33 26.03
CA THR A 3 -50.02 17.76 26.48
C THR A 3 -48.99 17.99 25.38
N CYS A 4 -47.88 18.62 25.76
CA CYS A 4 -46.72 18.85 24.90
C CYS A 4 -46.01 17.52 24.69
N ASP A 5 -46.13 16.94 23.49
CA ASP A 5 -45.29 15.83 23.05
C ASP A 5 -43.86 16.34 22.86
N GLN A 6 -43.00 16.11 23.85
CA GLN A 6 -41.56 16.27 23.72
C GLN A 6 -40.97 14.95 23.22
N GLU A 7 -40.76 14.89 21.91
CA GLU A 7 -39.92 13.88 21.26
C GLU A 7 -38.54 13.82 21.95
N PRO A 8 -38.01 12.63 22.27
CA PRO A 8 -36.70 12.50 22.88
C PRO A 8 -35.63 12.95 21.88
N VAL A 9 -34.85 13.96 22.28
CA VAL A 9 -33.69 14.46 21.54
C VAL A 9 -32.78 13.29 21.19
N ARG A 10 -32.69 12.95 19.89
CA ARG A 10 -31.65 12.05 19.38
C ARG A 10 -30.30 12.65 19.75
N THR A 11 -29.62 12.02 20.72
CA THR A 11 -28.18 12.23 20.89
C THR A 11 -27.49 11.88 19.57
N PRO A 12 -26.48 12.65 19.13
CA PRO A 12 -25.71 12.28 17.95
C PRO A 12 -25.06 10.94 18.28
N LEU A 13 -25.36 9.93 17.46
CA LEU A 13 -24.69 8.64 17.49
C LEU A 13 -23.19 8.92 17.42
N ALA A 14 -22.49 8.82 18.55
CA ALA A 14 -21.05 9.00 18.60
C ALA A 14 -20.46 8.05 17.57
N SER A 15 -19.76 8.61 16.58
CA SER A 15 -19.05 7.85 15.56
C SER A 15 -18.25 6.76 16.27
N PRO A 16 -18.38 5.47 15.88
CA PRO A 16 -17.56 4.44 16.47
C PRO A 16 -16.09 4.86 16.34
N PRO A 17 -15.25 4.67 17.38
CA PRO A 17 -13.86 5.07 17.31
C PRO A 17 -13.24 4.43 16.08
N ALA A 18 -12.75 5.26 15.15
CA ALA A 18 -12.00 4.78 14.01
C ALA A 18 -10.86 3.94 14.58
N CYS A 19 -10.92 2.63 14.36
CA CYS A 19 -9.92 1.71 14.85
C CYS A 19 -8.67 1.91 14.00
N SER A 20 -7.83 2.86 14.39
CA SER A 20 -6.53 3.05 13.75
C SER A 20 -5.66 1.86 14.14
N ILE A 21 -4.87 1.34 13.20
CA ILE A 21 -3.99 0.18 13.45
C ILE A 21 -3.05 0.46 14.64
N ALA A 22 -2.68 1.73 14.84
CA ALA A 22 -1.94 2.20 16.01
C ALA A 22 -2.65 1.99 17.37
N THR A 23 -3.99 1.89 17.39
CA THR A 23 -4.75 1.56 18.62
C THR A 23 -4.81 0.06 18.89
N GLN A 24 -4.70 -0.78 17.85
CA GLN A 24 -4.71 -2.24 18.00
C GLN A 24 -3.30 -2.79 18.27
N VAL A 25 -2.29 -2.20 17.64
CA VAL A 25 -0.89 -2.67 17.68
C VAL A 25 0.06 -1.46 17.82
N PRO A 26 0.13 -0.86 19.01
CA PRO A 26 0.79 0.43 19.22
C PRO A 26 2.31 0.40 19.04
N ASP A 27 2.94 -0.76 19.21
CA ASP A 27 4.37 -0.98 19.09
C ASP A 27 4.83 -1.32 17.67
N TYR A 28 3.92 -1.60 16.73
CA TYR A 28 4.28 -1.96 15.35
C TYR A 28 5.19 -0.92 14.69
N ALA A 29 4.85 0.36 14.79
CA ALA A 29 5.65 1.46 14.23
C ALA A 29 7.00 1.66 14.92
N THR A 30 7.19 1.10 16.12
CA THR A 30 8.46 1.13 16.84
C THR A 30 9.37 -0.02 16.43
N VAL A 31 8.81 -1.19 16.12
CA VAL A 31 9.55 -2.37 15.65
C VAL A 31 9.86 -2.23 14.17
N ILE A 32 8.82 -2.10 13.34
CA ILE A 32 8.93 -2.06 11.88
C ILE A 32 9.17 -0.62 11.40
N LYS A 33 10.36 -0.39 10.84
CA LYS A 33 10.79 0.95 10.41
C LYS A 33 10.23 1.37 9.05
N GLN A 34 9.98 0.41 8.18
CA GLN A 34 9.48 0.64 6.83
C GLN A 34 8.24 -0.20 6.59
N PRO A 35 7.06 0.24 7.08
CA PRO A 35 5.83 -0.49 6.85
C PRO A 35 5.49 -0.52 5.35
N MET A 36 4.90 -1.62 4.91
CA MET A 36 4.39 -1.80 3.56
C MET A 36 3.17 -2.73 3.59
N ASP A 37 2.22 -2.49 2.70
CA ASP A 37 0.99 -3.27 2.55
C ASP A 37 0.51 -3.24 1.09
N LEU A 38 -0.38 -4.15 0.71
CA LEU A 38 -0.83 -4.27 -0.69
C LEU A 38 -1.60 -3.03 -1.18
N SER A 39 -2.29 -2.29 -0.32
CA SER A 39 -2.99 -1.05 -0.70
C SER A 39 -1.97 0.04 -1.06
N SER A 40 -0.88 0.11 -0.29
CA SER A 40 0.26 0.98 -0.58
C SER A 40 0.97 0.55 -1.88
N VAL A 41 1.14 -0.75 -2.12
CA VAL A 41 1.71 -1.28 -3.37
C VAL A 41 0.84 -0.87 -4.57
N ILE A 42 -0.48 -1.06 -4.51
CA ILE A 42 -1.42 -0.62 -5.56
C ILE A 42 -1.29 0.88 -5.81
N SER A 43 -1.26 1.68 -4.74
CA SER A 43 -1.08 3.14 -4.85
C SER A 43 0.26 3.51 -5.50
N LYS A 44 1.34 2.78 -5.22
CA LYS A 44 2.66 2.97 -5.84
C LYS A 44 2.67 2.56 -7.32
N ILE A 45 1.89 1.56 -7.71
CA ILE A 45 1.66 1.21 -9.13
C ILE A 45 0.96 2.39 -9.84
N ASP A 46 -0.15 2.87 -9.30
CA ASP A 46 -0.93 3.98 -9.89
C ASP A 46 -0.09 5.27 -10.03
N LEU A 47 0.78 5.51 -9.05
CA LEU A 47 1.71 6.64 -9.05
C LEU A 47 3.00 6.39 -9.85
N HIS A 48 3.07 5.29 -10.60
CA HIS A 48 4.19 4.90 -11.46
C HIS A 48 5.54 4.92 -10.73
N LYS A 49 5.56 4.46 -9.47
CA LYS A 49 6.75 4.45 -8.60
C LYS A 49 7.67 3.26 -8.84
N TYR A 50 7.18 2.20 -9.47
CA TYR A 50 7.97 1.03 -9.86
C TYR A 50 8.35 1.17 -11.33
N LEU A 51 9.64 1.21 -11.63
CA LEU A 51 10.12 1.31 -13.01
C LEU A 51 10.52 -0.05 -13.58
N THR A 52 10.73 -1.04 -12.71
CA THR A 52 11.09 -2.41 -13.03
C THR A 52 10.32 -3.37 -12.13
N VAL A 53 10.21 -4.63 -12.53
CA VAL A 53 9.59 -5.65 -11.68
C VAL A 53 10.41 -5.89 -10.42
N LYS A 54 11.74 -5.72 -10.48
CA LYS A 54 12.61 -5.69 -9.29
C LYS A 54 12.18 -4.63 -8.27
N ASP A 55 11.73 -3.45 -8.70
CA ASP A 55 11.26 -2.40 -7.79
C ASP A 55 9.96 -2.82 -7.07
N TYR A 56 9.07 -3.51 -7.77
CA TYR A 56 7.83 -4.05 -7.23
C TYR A 56 8.10 -5.21 -6.25
N LEU A 57 8.91 -6.19 -6.64
CA LEU A 57 9.23 -7.36 -5.82
C LEU A 57 9.89 -6.98 -4.50
N ARG A 58 10.71 -5.91 -4.47
CA ARG A 58 11.30 -5.40 -3.22
C ARG A 58 10.25 -5.03 -2.18
N ASP A 59 9.11 -4.48 -2.58
CA ASP A 59 8.04 -4.15 -1.63
C ASP A 59 7.23 -5.38 -1.21
N ILE A 60 7.09 -6.39 -2.09
CA ILE A 60 6.49 -7.68 -1.73
C ILE A 60 7.38 -8.40 -0.69
N ASP A 61 8.69 -8.40 -0.90
CA ASP A 61 9.67 -8.91 0.06
C ASP A 61 9.63 -8.12 1.37
N LEU A 62 9.41 -6.81 1.30
CA LEU A 62 9.28 -5.96 2.48
C LEU A 62 8.04 -6.33 3.31
N ILE A 63 6.89 -6.59 2.67
CA ILE A 63 5.69 -7.09 3.36
C ILE A 63 6.00 -8.40 4.08
N CYS A 64 6.67 -9.34 3.38
CA CYS A 64 7.01 -10.64 3.94
C CYS A 64 8.00 -10.51 5.10
N SER A 65 9.11 -9.81 4.92
CA SER A 65 10.13 -9.61 5.95
C SER A 65 9.59 -8.89 7.18
N ASN A 66 8.78 -7.84 7.02
CA ASN A 66 8.12 -7.15 8.14
C ASN A 66 7.20 -8.10 8.93
N ALA A 67 6.46 -8.99 8.24
CA ALA A 67 5.63 -9.98 8.90
C ALA A 67 6.46 -11.00 9.67
N LEU A 68 7.60 -11.44 9.13
CA LEU A 68 8.51 -12.36 9.81
C LEU A 68 9.25 -11.72 11.00
N GLU A 69 9.59 -10.43 10.90
CA GLU A 69 10.26 -9.67 11.95
C GLU A 69 9.33 -9.37 13.12
N TYR A 70 8.10 -8.95 12.83
CA TYR A 70 7.15 -8.56 13.87
C TYR A 70 6.51 -9.75 14.59
N ASN A 71 6.28 -10.87 13.88
CA ASN A 71 5.56 -12.03 14.40
C ASN A 71 6.56 -13.19 14.59
N PRO A 72 7.14 -13.41 15.79
CA PRO A 72 8.11 -14.47 16.03
C PRO A 72 7.44 -15.86 16.07
N ASP A 73 8.19 -16.94 15.82
CA ASP A 73 7.62 -18.31 15.75
C ASP A 73 7.30 -18.91 17.13
N ARG A 74 6.45 -18.25 17.92
CA ARG A 74 6.16 -18.60 19.32
C ARG A 74 4.77 -19.16 19.52
N ASP A 75 3.77 -18.63 18.82
CA ASP A 75 2.39 -19.08 18.94
C ASP A 75 1.75 -19.42 17.57
N PRO A 76 0.60 -20.14 17.57
CA PRO A 76 -0.06 -20.55 16.34
C PRO A 76 -0.53 -19.40 15.45
N GLY A 77 -0.87 -18.24 16.03
CA GLY A 77 -1.28 -17.05 15.30
C GLY A 77 -0.12 -16.46 14.51
N ASP A 78 1.02 -16.28 15.17
CA ASP A 78 2.25 -15.80 14.53
C ASP A 78 2.67 -16.73 13.38
N ARG A 79 2.66 -18.05 13.61
CA ARG A 79 2.96 -19.06 12.57
C ARG A 79 2.09 -18.91 11.35
N LEU A 80 0.79 -18.70 11.54
CA LEU A 80 -0.16 -18.53 10.45
C LEU A 80 0.14 -17.26 9.65
N ILE A 81 0.45 -16.14 10.32
CA ILE A 81 0.81 -14.88 9.68
C ILE A 81 2.08 -15.06 8.85
N ARG A 82 3.12 -15.65 9.44
CA ARG A 82 4.39 -15.93 8.74
C ARG A 82 4.20 -16.83 7.52
N HIS A 83 3.44 -17.91 7.66
CA HIS A 83 3.15 -18.82 6.55
C HIS A 83 2.43 -18.11 5.40
N ARG A 84 1.41 -17.31 5.71
CA ARG A 84 0.68 -16.53 4.69
C ARG A 84 1.55 -15.50 4.00
N ALA A 85 2.44 -14.84 4.75
CA ALA A 85 3.39 -13.88 4.20
C ALA A 85 4.38 -14.53 3.23
N CYS A 86 4.92 -15.71 3.58
CA CYS A 86 5.76 -16.49 2.67
C CYS A 86 4.99 -16.93 1.43
N ALA A 87 3.77 -17.46 1.59
CA ALA A 87 2.94 -17.88 0.48
C ALA A 87 2.60 -16.72 -0.48
N LEU A 88 2.34 -15.52 0.05
CA LEU A 88 2.14 -14.32 -0.77
C LEU A 88 3.36 -14.02 -1.64
N ARG A 89 4.56 -13.97 -1.02
CA ARG A 89 5.82 -13.75 -1.75
C ARG A 89 6.01 -14.82 -2.81
N ASP A 90 5.96 -16.09 -2.43
CA ASP A 90 6.24 -17.20 -3.34
C ASP A 90 5.27 -17.22 -4.53
N THR A 91 3.99 -16.90 -4.29
CA THR A 91 2.97 -16.75 -5.35
C THR A 91 3.33 -15.62 -6.31
N ALA A 92 3.73 -14.45 -5.80
CA ALA A 92 4.11 -13.32 -6.64
C ALA A 92 5.32 -13.65 -7.52
N TYR A 93 6.34 -14.32 -6.96
CA TYR A 93 7.51 -14.77 -7.72
C TYR A 93 7.16 -15.82 -8.78
N ALA A 94 6.26 -16.75 -8.47
CA ALA A 94 5.81 -17.77 -9.42
C ALA A 94 5.10 -17.12 -10.62
N ILE A 95 4.14 -16.23 -10.37
CA ILE A 95 3.40 -15.51 -11.43
C ILE A 95 4.38 -14.72 -12.30
N ILE A 96 5.28 -13.94 -11.70
CA ILE A 96 6.26 -13.14 -12.45
C ILE A 96 7.16 -14.04 -13.28
N LYS A 97 7.62 -15.16 -12.73
CA LYS A 97 8.48 -16.09 -13.46
C LYS A 97 7.78 -16.76 -14.64
N GLU A 98 6.49 -17.04 -14.52
CA GLU A 98 5.71 -17.73 -15.56
C GLU A 98 5.15 -16.79 -16.63
N GLU A 99 4.77 -15.58 -16.25
CA GLU A 99 4.04 -14.65 -17.12
C GLU A 99 4.91 -13.51 -17.66
N LEU A 100 6.01 -13.16 -17.01
CA LEU A 100 6.85 -12.03 -17.42
C LEU A 100 7.93 -12.46 -18.41
N ASP A 101 7.97 -11.77 -19.54
CA ASP A 101 9.04 -11.93 -20.53
C ASP A 101 10.38 -11.38 -19.99
N GLU A 102 11.44 -12.18 -20.06
CA GLU A 102 12.79 -11.79 -19.63
C GLU A 102 13.33 -10.59 -20.43
N ASP A 103 13.00 -10.51 -21.73
CA ASP A 103 13.41 -9.40 -22.59
C ASP A 103 12.69 -8.10 -22.20
N PHE A 104 11.45 -8.20 -21.69
CA PHE A 104 10.69 -7.06 -21.19
C PHE A 104 11.32 -6.47 -19.92
N GLU A 105 11.69 -7.31 -18.93
CA GLU A 105 12.34 -6.80 -17.72
C GLU A 105 13.69 -6.16 -18.02
N LYS A 106 14.47 -6.78 -18.92
CA LYS A 106 15.76 -6.23 -19.35
C LYS A 106 15.60 -4.87 -20.02
N LEU A 107 14.60 -4.69 -20.87
CA LEU A 107 14.27 -3.40 -21.47
C LEU A 107 13.89 -2.35 -20.42
N CYS A 108 13.08 -2.73 -19.42
CA CYS A 108 12.72 -1.84 -18.30
C CYS A 108 13.98 -1.36 -17.55
N GLU A 109 14.92 -2.26 -17.25
CA GLU A 109 16.19 -1.95 -16.59
C GLU A 109 17.06 -1.00 -17.42
N GLU A 110 17.21 -1.25 -18.72
CA GLU A 110 17.97 -0.40 -19.63
C GLU A 110 17.38 1.00 -19.73
N ILE A 111 16.05 1.12 -19.82
CA ILE A 111 15.36 2.40 -19.80
C ILE A 111 15.61 3.14 -18.48
N GLN A 112 15.51 2.43 -17.35
CA GLN A 112 15.75 3.00 -16.03
C GLN A 112 17.20 3.52 -15.89
N GLU A 113 18.18 2.72 -16.31
CA GLU A 113 19.59 3.08 -16.26
C GLU A 113 19.92 4.25 -17.19
N SER A 114 19.38 4.24 -18.41
CA SER A 114 19.52 5.34 -19.36
C SER A 114 18.93 6.64 -18.82
N ARG A 115 17.79 6.59 -18.11
CA ARG A 115 17.21 7.77 -17.45
C ARG A 115 18.09 8.29 -16.31
N LYS A 116 18.67 7.38 -15.51
CA LYS A 116 19.63 7.71 -14.43
C LYS A 116 20.88 8.39 -14.98
N LYS A 117 21.50 7.85 -16.04
CA LYS A 117 22.69 8.41 -16.70
C LYS A 117 22.46 9.83 -17.24
N ARG A 118 21.24 10.12 -17.71
CA ARG A 118 20.82 11.44 -18.21
C ARG A 118 20.44 12.43 -17.11
N GLY A 119 20.41 12.02 -15.84
CA GLY A 119 19.95 12.85 -14.73
C GLY A 119 18.49 13.28 -14.83
N CYS A 120 17.65 12.51 -15.53
CA CYS A 120 16.25 12.88 -15.75
C CYS A 120 15.35 12.15 -14.75
N SER A 121 14.88 12.87 -13.71
CA SER A 121 13.72 12.43 -12.94
C SER A 121 12.46 12.61 -13.79
N SER A 122 11.50 11.68 -13.67
CA SER A 122 10.15 11.82 -14.25
C SER A 122 9.41 12.96 -13.56
N SER A 123 9.75 14.21 -13.89
CA SER A 123 9.01 15.41 -13.46
C SER A 123 9.33 16.66 -14.28
N ARG A 124 10.01 16.56 -15.44
CA ARG A 124 10.24 17.73 -16.32
C ARG A 124 9.32 17.82 -17.53
N TYR A 125 8.58 16.74 -17.83
CA TYR A 125 7.83 16.62 -19.09
C TYR A 125 6.32 16.70 -18.97
N ALA A 126 5.75 16.93 -17.78
CA ALA A 126 4.40 17.49 -17.72
C ALA A 126 4.54 19.00 -18.01
N PRO A 127 4.02 19.51 -19.15
CA PRO A 127 4.03 20.94 -19.41
C PRO A 127 3.21 21.65 -18.32
N SER A 128 3.66 22.81 -17.85
CA SER A 128 2.97 23.60 -16.81
C SER A 128 1.52 23.97 -17.16
N TYR A 129 1.11 23.81 -18.41
CA TYR A 129 -0.23 24.09 -18.91
C TYR A 129 -1.22 22.92 -18.80
N TYR A 130 -0.75 21.71 -18.49
CA TYR A 130 -1.68 20.61 -18.16
C TYR A 130 -2.16 20.75 -16.72
N HIS A 131 -3.20 21.57 -16.55
CA HIS A 131 -4.04 21.51 -15.36
C HIS A 131 -4.91 20.26 -15.45
N VAL A 132 -4.49 19.17 -14.80
CA VAL A 132 -5.41 18.07 -14.50
C VAL A 132 -6.41 18.62 -13.49
N MET A 133 -7.71 18.59 -13.80
CA MET A 133 -8.72 19.04 -12.85
C MET A 133 -8.55 18.28 -11.54
N PRO A 134 -8.53 18.95 -10.38
CA PRO A 134 -8.57 18.25 -9.10
C PRO A 134 -9.76 17.30 -9.14
N LYS A 135 -9.53 16.03 -8.82
CA LYS A 135 -10.61 15.06 -8.63
C LYS A 135 -11.61 15.71 -7.67
N GLN A 136 -12.78 16.06 -8.18
CA GLN A 136 -13.84 16.60 -7.33
C GLN A 136 -14.09 15.53 -6.29
N ASN A 137 -13.82 15.86 -5.02
CA ASN A 137 -14.25 15.02 -3.93
C ASN A 137 -15.76 14.89 -4.12
N ALA A 138 -16.22 13.68 -4.42
CA ALA A 138 -17.62 13.35 -4.41
C ALA A 138 -18.10 13.60 -2.97
N THR A 139 -18.61 14.80 -2.71
CA THR A 139 -19.47 15.04 -1.58
C THR A 139 -20.78 14.36 -1.92
N CYS A 140 -20.93 13.13 -1.45
CA CYS A 140 -22.21 12.46 -1.35
C CYS A 140 -23.16 13.37 -0.55
N TYR A 141 -24.35 13.62 -1.08
CA TYR A 141 -25.50 14.08 -0.32
C TYR A 141 -26.25 12.86 0.24
#